data_AF-A0A6J3C6M6-F1
#
_entry.id   AF-A0A6J3C6M6-F1
#
_cell.length_a   1.000
_cell.length_b   1.000
_cell.length_c   1.000
_cell.angle_alpha   90.00
_cell.angle_beta   90.00
_cell.angle_gamma   90.00
#
_symmetry.space_group_name_H-M   'P 1'
#
loop_
_entity.id
_entity.type
_entity.pdbx_description
1 polymer ?
#
loop_
_entity_poly.entity_id
_entity_poly.type
_entity_poly.pdbx_seq_one_letter_code
_entity_poly.pdbx_strand_id
1 'polypeptide(L)'
;MKTKSFLLFSTSVFAISIFLIVFHSQPPQSIQSIVTQTHQHIKDFQENLRDVEENNLVQEERYFRLLGLDGHVELWHNTTLPVLVTYARGDSHAMAVSFVRAAARLPYTVLLYNLGLKPYSLSVVSNYCNSSKCAIIDFDLEAFPSHVSDESIHAFRPLIIQVSMMH
;
A
#
# COMPACT_ATOMS: atom_id res chain seq x y z
N MET A 1 -5.98 -78.43 30.47
CA MET A 1 -6.22 -77.01 30.79
C MET A 1 -5.82 -76.03 29.66
N LYS A 2 -4.88 -76.38 28.77
CA LYS A 2 -4.35 -75.46 27.74
C LYS A 2 -5.30 -75.11 26.58
N THR A 3 -6.18 -76.01 26.15
CA THR A 3 -7.09 -75.76 25.00
C THR A 3 -8.30 -74.88 25.33
N LYS A 4 -8.81 -74.92 26.57
CA LYS A 4 -9.94 -74.09 27.03
C LYS A 4 -9.57 -72.61 27.14
N SER A 5 -8.36 -72.30 27.61
CA SER A 5 -7.84 -70.92 27.64
C SER A 5 -7.59 -70.37 26.23
N PHE A 6 -7.14 -71.22 25.30
CA PHE A 6 -6.86 -70.79 23.92
C PHE A 6 -8.13 -70.45 23.15
N LEU A 7 -9.22 -71.22 23.36
CA LEU A 7 -10.53 -70.94 22.77
C LEU A 7 -11.16 -69.65 23.32
N LEU A 8 -11.04 -69.39 24.63
CA LEU A 8 -11.53 -68.14 25.23
C LEU A 8 -10.74 -66.91 24.73
N PHE A 9 -9.43 -67.05 24.55
CA PHE A 9 -8.62 -65.97 23.99
C PHE A 9 -8.97 -65.69 22.52
N SER A 10 -9.12 -66.74 21.71
CA SER A 10 -9.48 -66.59 20.29
C SER A 10 -10.86 -65.95 20.10
N THR A 11 -11.86 -66.38 20.87
CA THR A 11 -13.22 -65.81 20.81
C THR A 11 -13.25 -64.34 21.29
N SER A 12 -12.47 -63.99 22.30
CA SER A 12 -12.29 -62.60 22.76
C SER A 12 -11.71 -61.70 21.66
N VAL A 13 -10.65 -62.15 20.98
CA VAL A 13 -10.02 -61.38 19.90
C VAL A 13 -10.99 -61.18 18.73
N PHE A 14 -11.78 -62.20 18.37
CA PHE A 14 -12.81 -62.09 17.35
C PHE A 14 -13.96 -61.17 17.74
N ALA A 15 -14.39 -61.19 19.00
CA ALA A 15 -15.44 -60.30 19.49
C ALA A 15 -14.96 -58.82 19.46
N ILE A 16 -13.72 -58.56 19.89
CA ILE A 16 -13.13 -57.22 19.89
C ILE A 16 -12.95 -56.69 18.47
N SER A 17 -12.50 -57.52 17.52
CA SER A 17 -12.33 -57.09 16.13
C SER A 17 -13.66 -56.76 15.45
N ILE A 18 -14.71 -57.55 15.69
CA ILE A 18 -16.06 -57.24 15.21
C ILE A 18 -16.58 -55.95 15.86
N PHE A 19 -16.36 -55.77 17.16
CA PHE A 19 -16.78 -54.56 17.88
C PHE A 19 -16.08 -53.32 17.32
N LEU A 20 -14.77 -53.40 17.04
CA LEU A 20 -14.04 -52.29 16.43
C LEU A 20 -14.55 -51.97 15.03
N ILE A 21 -14.83 -52.97 14.18
CA ILE A 21 -15.34 -52.70 12.82
C ILE A 21 -16.74 -52.03 12.86
N VAL A 22 -17.62 -52.49 13.75
CA VAL A 22 -18.98 -51.94 13.88
C VAL A 22 -18.95 -50.52 14.46
N PHE A 23 -18.11 -50.24 15.46
CA PHE A 23 -18.02 -48.91 16.07
C PHE A 23 -17.15 -47.91 15.30
N HIS A 24 -16.22 -48.37 14.45
CA HIS A 24 -15.37 -47.49 13.62
C HIS A 24 -16.04 -47.10 12.28
N SER A 25 -17.28 -47.53 12.05
CA SER A 25 -18.07 -47.22 10.84
C SER A 25 -18.66 -45.80 10.84
N GLN A 26 -18.41 -44.98 11.86
CA GLN A 26 -18.75 -43.57 11.84
C GLN A 26 -17.57 -42.79 11.25
N PRO A 27 -17.67 -42.25 10.02
CA PRO A 27 -16.65 -41.32 9.54
C PRO A 27 -16.52 -40.19 10.57
N PRO A 28 -15.29 -39.81 10.97
CA PRO A 28 -15.12 -38.77 11.97
C PRO A 28 -15.79 -37.50 11.48
N GLN A 29 -16.88 -37.10 12.14
CA GLN A 29 -17.67 -35.90 11.79
C GLN A 29 -16.82 -34.61 11.81
N SER A 30 -15.64 -34.66 12.43
CA SER A 30 -14.64 -33.59 12.43
C SER A 30 -14.06 -33.30 11.04
N ILE A 31 -13.79 -34.32 10.21
CA ILE A 31 -13.20 -34.07 8.88
C ILE A 31 -14.26 -33.51 7.93
N GLN A 32 -15.49 -34.01 8.01
CA GLN A 32 -16.60 -33.47 7.22
C GLN A 32 -16.89 -32.01 7.59
N SER A 33 -16.87 -31.67 8.88
CA SER A 33 -17.06 -30.29 9.36
C SER A 33 -15.90 -29.37 8.99
N ILE A 34 -14.65 -29.84 9.03
CA ILE A 34 -13.49 -29.04 8.57
C ILE A 34 -13.60 -28.73 7.08
N VAL A 35 -13.98 -29.71 6.24
CA VAL A 35 -14.12 -29.48 4.79
C VAL A 35 -15.30 -28.55 4.50
N THR A 36 -16.43 -28.71 5.19
CA THR A 36 -17.57 -27.80 5.01
C THR A 36 -17.28 -26.38 5.49
N GLN A 37 -16.63 -26.23 6.65
CA GLN A 37 -16.24 -24.91 7.16
C GLN A 37 -15.21 -24.24 6.26
N THR A 38 -14.21 -24.98 5.76
CA THR A 38 -13.19 -24.43 4.86
C THR A 38 -13.81 -23.99 3.53
N HIS A 39 -14.74 -24.77 2.98
CA HIS A 39 -15.40 -24.43 1.72
C HIS A 39 -16.34 -23.23 1.87
N GLN A 40 -17.01 -23.10 3.02
CA GLN A 40 -17.80 -21.90 3.34
C GLN A 40 -16.92 -20.66 3.47
N HIS A 41 -15.80 -20.72 4.20
CA HIS A 41 -14.87 -19.60 4.33
C HIS A 41 -14.25 -19.17 3.00
N ILE A 42 -13.87 -20.13 2.14
CA ILE A 42 -13.32 -19.82 0.81
C ILE A 42 -14.38 -19.18 -0.09
N LYS A 43 -15.61 -19.69 -0.04
CA LYS A 43 -16.71 -19.14 -0.83
C LYS A 43 -17.07 -17.72 -0.38
N ASP A 44 -17.13 -17.48 0.92
CA ASP A 44 -17.41 -16.16 1.50
C ASP A 44 -16.29 -15.15 1.15
N PHE A 45 -15.03 -15.58 1.19
CA PHE A 45 -13.90 -14.76 0.74
C PHE A 45 -13.96 -14.47 -0.78
N GLN A 46 -14.32 -15.46 -1.60
CA GLN A 46 -14.47 -15.28 -3.04
C GLN A 46 -15.63 -14.34 -3.38
N GLU A 47 -16.76 -14.44 -2.69
CA GLU A 47 -17.91 -13.53 -2.88
C GLU A 47 -17.55 -12.10 -2.49
N ASN A 48 -16.85 -11.90 -1.36
CA ASN A 48 -16.36 -10.57 -0.97
C ASN A 48 -15.36 -9.97 -1.97
N LEU A 49 -14.52 -10.79 -2.62
CA LEU A 49 -13.61 -10.29 -3.67
C LEU A 49 -14.34 -9.99 -4.99
N ARG A 50 -15.36 -10.78 -5.34
CA ARG A 50 -16.12 -10.58 -6.58
C ARG A 50 -17.00 -9.34 -6.54
N ASP A 51 -17.52 -8.97 -5.38
CA ASP A 51 -18.24 -7.70 -5.18
C ASP A 51 -17.31 -6.46 -5.17
N VAL A 52 -16.02 -6.65 -4.85
CA VAL A 52 -15.02 -5.57 -4.94
C VAL A 52 -14.54 -5.34 -6.39
N GLU A 53 -14.69 -6.34 -7.27
CA GLU A 53 -14.22 -6.32 -8.66
C GLU A 53 -15.09 -5.46 -9.60
N GLU A 54 -16.26 -4.97 -9.16
CA GLU A 54 -17.10 -4.01 -9.90
C GLU A 54 -16.98 -2.55 -9.43
N ASN A 55 -16.08 -2.25 -8.49
CA ASN A 55 -15.56 -0.90 -8.39
C ASN A 55 -14.63 -0.67 -9.59
N ASN A 56 -15.22 -0.36 -10.75
CA ASN A 56 -14.49 0.24 -11.85
C ASN A 56 -13.58 1.31 -11.23
N LEU A 57 -12.27 1.20 -11.41
CA LEU A 57 -11.33 2.25 -11.04
C LEU A 57 -11.65 3.44 -11.95
N VAL A 58 -12.68 4.20 -11.60
CA VAL A 58 -13.16 5.34 -12.37
C VAL A 58 -12.12 6.42 -12.17
N GLN A 59 -11.20 6.49 -13.11
CA GLN A 59 -10.19 7.51 -13.15
C GLN A 59 -10.88 8.86 -13.39
N GLU A 60 -10.88 9.73 -12.39
CA GLU A 60 -11.54 11.02 -12.52
C GLU A 60 -10.73 11.94 -13.45
N GLU A 61 -11.37 12.44 -14.52
CA GLU A 61 -10.75 13.36 -15.50
C GLU A 61 -10.13 14.62 -14.85
N ARG A 62 -10.65 15.04 -13.69
CA ARG A 62 -10.13 16.20 -12.94
C ARG A 62 -8.64 16.06 -12.64
N TYR A 63 -8.15 14.86 -12.31
CA TYR A 63 -6.75 14.68 -11.93
C TYR A 63 -5.83 14.74 -13.13
N PHE A 64 -6.29 14.29 -14.30
CA PHE A 64 -5.55 14.48 -15.55
C PHE A 64 -5.35 15.96 -15.87
N ARG A 65 -6.41 16.76 -15.73
CA ARG A 65 -6.32 18.22 -15.97
C ARG A 65 -5.39 18.89 -14.96
N LEU A 66 -5.47 18.53 -13.68
CA LEU A 66 -4.57 19.04 -12.64
C LEU A 66 -3.09 18.68 -12.89
N LEU A 67 -2.82 17.55 -13.53
CA LEU A 67 -1.47 17.06 -13.82
C LEU A 67 -0.99 17.38 -15.25
N GLY A 68 -1.80 18.08 -16.06
CA GLY A 68 -1.49 18.39 -17.45
C GLY A 68 -1.39 17.14 -18.36
N LEU A 69 -2.10 16.07 -18.02
CA LEU A 69 -2.07 14.78 -18.70
C LEU A 69 -3.23 14.60 -19.70
N ASP A 70 -4.00 15.65 -19.99
CA ASP A 70 -5.20 15.64 -20.83
C ASP A 70 -4.91 15.64 -22.36
N GLY A 71 -3.69 15.26 -22.77
CA GLY A 71 -3.30 15.12 -24.17
C GLY A 71 -2.64 16.37 -24.77
N HIS A 72 -2.56 17.47 -24.02
CA HIS A 72 -1.72 18.62 -24.32
C HIS A 72 -0.35 18.54 -23.65
N VAL A 73 0.19 17.32 -23.48
CA VAL A 73 1.56 17.14 -23.02
C VAL A 73 2.46 17.68 -24.13
N GLU A 74 2.91 18.93 -24.00
CA GLU A 74 3.99 19.42 -24.84
C GLU A 74 5.18 18.48 -24.62
N LEU A 75 5.49 17.71 -25.67
CA LEU A 75 6.73 16.96 -25.75
C LEU A 75 7.87 17.94 -25.44
N TRP A 76 8.76 17.51 -24.55
CA TRP A 76 9.81 18.32 -23.97
C TRP A 76 10.62 19.02 -25.07
N HIS A 77 10.31 20.28 -25.33
CA HIS A 77 11.03 21.11 -26.28
C HIS A 77 11.70 22.23 -25.50
N ASN A 78 12.97 22.00 -25.14
CA ASN A 78 13.90 22.92 -24.44
C ASN A 78 13.88 22.92 -22.90
N THR A 79 14.23 21.81 -22.24
CA THR A 79 14.78 21.88 -20.88
C THR A 79 16.30 21.93 -20.95
N THR A 80 16.88 23.13 -21.00
CA THR A 80 18.34 23.28 -21.15
C THR A 80 19.12 23.01 -19.86
N LEU A 81 18.47 23.02 -18.69
CA LEU A 81 19.10 22.81 -17.38
C LEU A 81 18.18 21.98 -16.46
N PRO A 82 18.70 20.96 -15.75
CA PRO A 82 17.91 20.19 -14.80
C PRO A 82 17.58 21.02 -13.55
N VAL A 83 16.47 20.67 -12.91
CA VAL A 83 15.97 21.30 -11.69
C VAL A 83 15.98 20.26 -10.56
N LEU A 84 16.36 20.69 -9.36
CA LEU A 84 16.36 19.86 -8.16
C LEU A 84 15.03 20.01 -7.44
N VAL A 85 14.30 18.91 -7.26
CA VAL A 85 12.99 18.91 -6.64
C VAL A 85 13.03 18.19 -5.31
N THR A 86 12.48 18.81 -4.27
CA THR A 86 12.32 18.20 -2.96
C THR A 86 10.99 18.64 -2.34
N TYR A 87 10.62 18.03 -1.22
CA TYR A 87 9.42 18.38 -0.48
C TYR A 87 9.71 18.48 1.02
N ALA A 88 8.84 19.17 1.73
CA ALA A 88 8.90 19.28 3.19
C ALA A 88 7.49 19.27 3.78
N ARG A 89 7.33 18.61 4.93
CA ARG A 89 6.02 18.42 5.61
C ARG A 89 6.15 18.57 7.12
N GLY A 90 5.12 19.09 7.77
CA GLY A 90 5.05 19.20 9.23
C GLY A 90 6.22 20.02 9.79
N ASP A 91 7.09 19.38 10.57
CA ASP A 91 8.25 20.01 11.22
C ASP A 91 9.62 19.61 10.65
N SER A 92 9.65 19.01 9.46
CA SER A 92 10.88 18.53 8.81
C SER A 92 11.77 19.62 8.20
N HIS A 93 11.72 20.86 8.71
CA HIS A 93 12.50 21.98 8.18
C HIS A 93 14.02 21.74 8.22
N ALA A 94 14.53 20.97 9.18
CA ALA A 94 15.96 20.65 9.26
C ALA A 94 16.48 19.90 8.02
N MET A 95 15.70 18.95 7.50
CA MET A 95 16.05 18.19 6.29
C MET A 95 15.90 19.05 5.03
N ALA A 96 14.86 19.88 4.98
CA ALA A 96 14.67 20.84 3.91
C ALA A 96 15.85 21.83 3.80
N VAL A 97 16.27 22.40 4.93
CA VAL A 97 17.39 23.35 4.98
C VAL A 97 18.72 22.68 4.63
N SER A 98 18.97 21.45 5.11
CA SER A 98 20.20 20.74 4.76
C SER A 98 20.28 20.45 3.26
N PHE A 99 19.16 20.07 2.63
CA PHE A 99 19.07 19.90 1.18
C PHE A 99 19.33 21.20 0.44
N VAL A 100 18.64 22.30 0.79
CA VAL A 100 18.81 23.61 0.13
C VAL A 100 20.26 24.09 0.22
N ARG A 101 20.91 23.95 1.39
CA ARG A 101 22.33 24.32 1.57
C ARG A 101 23.28 23.46 0.74
N ALA A 102 23.00 22.16 0.60
CA ALA A 102 23.80 21.27 -0.23
C ALA A 102 23.62 21.62 -1.72
N ALA A 103 22.38 21.84 -2.14
CA ALA A 103 22.01 22.19 -3.50
C ALA A 103 22.52 23.56 -3.93
N ALA A 104 22.71 24.52 -3.01
CA ALA A 104 23.27 25.84 -3.30
C ALA A 104 24.68 25.80 -3.94
N ARG A 105 25.40 24.67 -3.81
CA ARG A 105 26.71 24.45 -4.45
C ARG A 105 26.61 24.05 -5.92
N LEU A 106 25.39 23.74 -6.40
CA LEU A 106 25.12 23.30 -7.75
C LEU A 106 24.56 24.44 -8.61
N PRO A 107 24.71 24.38 -9.94
CA PRO A 107 24.19 25.40 -10.86
C PRO A 107 22.70 25.21 -11.18
N TYR A 108 21.95 24.50 -10.33
CA TYR A 108 20.56 24.13 -10.59
C TYR A 108 19.60 24.89 -9.66
N THR A 109 18.41 25.18 -10.18
CA THR A 109 17.31 25.72 -9.37
C THR A 109 16.75 24.63 -8.47
N VAL A 110 16.36 25.01 -7.26
CA VAL A 110 15.70 24.15 -6.28
C VAL A 110 14.23 24.51 -6.19
N LEU A 111 13.36 23.53 -6.41
CA LEU A 111 11.93 23.64 -6.12
C LEU A 111 11.63 22.83 -4.87
N LEU A 112 11.15 23.53 -3.84
CA LEU A 112 10.78 22.94 -2.56
C LEU A 112 9.26 22.96 -2.42
N TYR A 113 8.65 21.80 -2.50
CA TYR A 113 7.22 21.62 -2.37
C TYR A 113 6.81 21.58 -0.88
N ASN A 114 6.00 22.54 -0.47
CA ASN A 114 5.43 22.63 0.86
C ASN A 114 4.15 21.80 0.95
N LEU A 115 4.20 20.68 1.71
CA LEU A 115 3.09 19.75 1.92
C LEU A 115 2.40 19.96 3.27
N GLY A 116 2.34 21.20 3.75
CA GLY A 116 1.81 21.55 5.07
C GLY A 116 2.88 21.63 6.15
N LEU A 117 3.94 22.40 5.90
CA LEU A 117 4.87 22.87 6.93
C LEU A 117 4.13 23.74 7.95
N LYS A 118 4.48 23.57 9.23
CA LYS A 118 3.99 24.48 10.27
C LYS A 118 4.54 25.90 10.05
N PRO A 119 3.86 26.97 10.52
CA PRO A 119 4.29 28.35 10.28
C PRO A 119 5.74 28.65 10.68
N TYR A 120 6.19 28.11 11.82
CA TYR A 120 7.59 28.21 12.25
C TYR A 120 8.54 27.55 11.26
N SER A 121 8.26 26.30 10.89
CA SER A 121 9.07 25.52 9.95
C SER A 121 9.12 26.16 8.56
N LEU A 122 8.01 26.71 8.08
CA LEU A 122 7.93 27.46 6.83
C LEU A 122 8.79 28.73 6.86
N SER A 123 8.72 29.51 7.95
CA SER A 123 9.56 30.70 8.13
C SER A 123 11.05 30.36 8.10
N VAL A 124 11.45 29.27 8.78
CA VAL A 124 12.84 28.80 8.76
C VAL A 124 13.28 28.44 7.34
N VAL A 125 12.51 27.62 6.62
CA VAL A 125 12.86 27.22 5.24
C VAL A 125 12.90 28.42 4.30
N SER A 126 11.96 29.35 4.41
CA SER A 126 11.92 30.58 3.63
C SER A 126 13.17 31.43 3.81
N ASN A 127 13.74 31.50 5.01
CA ASN A 127 14.98 32.24 5.25
C ASN A 127 16.17 31.63 4.51
N TYR A 128 16.21 30.31 4.37
CA TYR A 128 17.28 29.61 3.62
C TYR A 128 17.04 29.54 2.12
N CYS A 129 15.78 29.62 1.70
CA CYS A 129 15.37 29.63 0.29
C CYS A 129 15.20 31.06 -0.26
N ASN A 130 15.79 32.06 0.36
CA ASN A 130 15.72 33.47 -0.07
C ASN A 130 16.76 33.78 -1.17
N SER A 131 16.68 33.10 -2.31
CA SER A 131 17.57 33.35 -3.45
C SER A 131 16.84 33.11 -4.76
N SER A 132 17.33 33.67 -5.86
CA SER A 132 16.76 33.42 -7.20
C SER A 132 16.88 31.96 -7.68
N LYS A 133 17.65 31.12 -6.97
CA LYS A 133 17.86 29.70 -7.28
C LYS A 133 16.99 28.77 -6.44
N CYS A 134 16.14 29.29 -5.56
CA CYS A 134 15.31 28.48 -4.69
C CYS A 134 13.90 29.04 -4.65
N ALA A 135 12.90 28.20 -4.93
CA ALA A 135 11.50 28.57 -4.85
C ALA A 135 10.75 27.59 -3.95
N ILE A 136 9.88 28.13 -3.09
CA ILE A 136 8.95 27.34 -2.28
C ILE A 136 7.61 27.35 -3.01
N ILE A 137 7.07 26.17 -3.28
CA ILE A 137 5.80 25.99 -3.97
C ILE A 137 4.83 25.30 -3.02
N ASP A 138 3.70 25.94 -2.73
CA ASP A 138 2.65 25.30 -1.94
C ASP A 138 1.94 24.23 -2.78
N PHE A 139 1.85 23.03 -2.23
CA PHE A 139 1.22 21.91 -2.91
C PHE A 139 0.14 21.29 -2.05
N ASP A 140 -1.09 21.58 -2.46
CA ASP A 140 -2.29 21.16 -1.74
C ASP A 140 -2.61 19.69 -2.05
N LEU A 141 -2.40 18.84 -1.04
CA LEU A 141 -2.73 17.42 -1.11
C LEU A 141 -4.24 17.16 -0.99
N GLU A 142 -5.01 18.12 -0.49
CA GLU A 142 -6.47 17.98 -0.33
C GLU A 142 -7.19 18.03 -1.68
N ALA A 143 -6.55 18.56 -2.72
CA ALA A 143 -7.05 18.54 -4.09
C ALA A 143 -7.06 17.13 -4.72
N PHE A 144 -6.36 16.17 -4.13
CA PHE A 144 -6.16 14.80 -4.60
C PHE A 144 -6.89 13.78 -3.70
N PRO A 145 -7.02 12.51 -4.13
CA PRO A 145 -7.63 11.48 -3.30
C PRO A 145 -6.90 11.32 -1.96
N SER A 146 -7.64 10.95 -0.91
CA SER A 146 -7.12 10.89 0.46
C SER A 146 -5.86 10.02 0.61
N HIS A 147 -5.74 8.93 -0.15
CA HIS A 147 -4.56 8.06 -0.13
C HIS A 147 -3.27 8.78 -0.57
N VAL A 148 -3.36 9.86 -1.35
CA VAL A 148 -2.16 10.64 -1.75
C VAL A 148 -1.49 11.29 -0.55
N SER A 149 -2.27 11.65 0.47
CA SER A 149 -1.78 12.25 1.72
C SER A 149 -1.15 11.25 2.70
N ASP A 150 -1.29 9.95 2.41
CA ASP A 150 -0.75 8.86 3.22
C ASP A 150 0.78 8.79 3.10
N GLU A 151 1.45 8.91 4.24
CA GLU A 151 2.91 8.88 4.33
C GLU A 151 3.51 7.51 4.08
N SER A 152 2.75 6.43 4.28
CA SER A 152 3.27 5.07 4.12
C SER A 152 3.55 4.71 2.66
N ILE A 153 2.73 5.24 1.74
CA ILE A 153 2.84 4.95 0.30
C ILE A 153 3.60 6.02 -0.47
N HIS A 154 3.73 7.24 0.08
CA HIS A 154 4.40 8.37 -0.57
C HIS A 154 3.88 8.69 -1.99
N ALA A 155 2.59 8.48 -2.24
CA ALA A 155 1.98 8.67 -3.56
C ALA A 155 2.01 10.12 -4.07
N PHE A 156 2.22 11.10 -3.19
CA PHE A 156 2.45 12.50 -3.57
C PHE A 156 3.76 12.74 -4.33
N ARG A 157 4.79 11.89 -4.18
CA ARG A 157 6.10 12.08 -4.84
C ARG A 157 6.03 12.08 -6.36
N PRO A 158 5.42 11.06 -7.02
CA PRO A 158 5.27 11.09 -8.47
C PRO A 158 4.42 12.27 -8.96
N LEU A 159 3.44 12.74 -8.17
CA LEU A 159 2.64 13.92 -8.52
C LEU A 159 3.50 15.19 -8.54
N ILE A 160 4.32 15.39 -7.50
CA ILE A 160 5.26 16.52 -7.43
C ILE A 160 6.22 16.50 -8.63
N ILE A 161 6.73 15.32 -9.00
CA ILE A 161 7.60 15.19 -10.18
C ILE A 161 6.83 15.62 -11.44
N GLN A 162 5.65 15.06 -11.67
CA GLN A 162 4.82 15.40 -12.84
C GLN A 162 4.53 16.91 -12.91
N VAL A 163 4.15 17.54 -11.80
CA VAL A 163 3.85 18.97 -11.76
C VAL A 163 5.11 19.82 -11.95
N SER A 164 6.25 19.38 -11.43
CA SER A 164 7.54 20.05 -11.65
C SER A 164 8.03 20.01 -13.10
N MET A 165 7.53 19.07 -13.90
CA MET A 165 7.81 18.96 -15.33
C MET A 165 6.89 19.85 -16.17
N MET A 166 5.77 20.31 -15.61
CA MET A 166 4.84 21.25 -16.25
C MET A 166 5.29 22.70 -16.07
N HIS A 167 6.12 23.00 -15.07
CA HIS A 167 6.73 24.31 -14.83
C HIS A 167 8.02 24.49 -15.64
#